data_AF-A0AAD2ECZ2-F1
#
_entry.id   AF-A0AAD2ECZ2-F1
#
_cell.length_a   1.000
_cell.length_b   1.000
_cell.length_c   1.000
_cell.angle_alpha   90.00
_cell.angle_beta   90.00
_cell.angle_gamma   90.00
#
_symmetry.space_group_name_H-M   'P 1'
#
loop_
_entity.id
_entity.type
_entity.pdbx_description
1 polymer ?
#
loop_
_entity_poly.entity_id
_entity_poly.type
_entity_poly.pdbx_seq_one_letter_code
_entity_poly.pdbx_strand_id
1 'polypeptide(L)'
;MYKNVKKKIERGVAFPICISVNNTVCHFSPLANDETVLEEGDVLKIDMGCQIDGFIAVVAHTHVLQQGPVTGRAADSLTRSVELQKTPRQSQSQTQTTTGPLRAGRVNRRRLTALKRESRSRAAADRT
;
A
#
# COMPACT_ATOMS: atom_id res chain seq x y z
N MET A 1 -40.36 -19.37 20.94
CA MET A 1 -40.49 -18.17 20.09
C MET A 1 -39.09 -17.69 19.72
N TYR A 2 -38.54 -18.10 18.57
CA TYR A 2 -37.21 -17.61 18.15
C TYR A 2 -37.37 -16.21 17.56
N LYS A 3 -36.98 -15.21 18.35
CA LYS A 3 -36.96 -13.81 17.93
C LYS A 3 -35.78 -13.67 16.96
N ASN A 4 -36.06 -13.60 15.66
CA ASN A 4 -35.08 -13.26 14.63
C ASN A 4 -34.64 -11.80 14.79
N VAL A 5 -33.82 -11.54 15.80
CA VAL A 5 -33.15 -10.24 15.97
C VAL A 5 -31.99 -10.25 14.97
N LYS A 6 -32.25 -9.78 13.75
CA LYS A 6 -31.18 -9.49 12.78
C LYS A 6 -30.24 -8.48 13.43
N LYS A 7 -29.09 -8.93 13.96
CA LYS A 7 -28.00 -8.04 14.38
C LYS A 7 -27.66 -7.16 13.17
N LYS A 8 -27.72 -5.85 13.35
CA LYS A 8 -27.37 -4.90 12.30
C LYS A 8 -25.86 -4.99 12.10
N ILE A 9 -25.44 -5.71 11.05
CA ILE A 9 -24.03 -5.78 10.65
C ILE A 9 -23.62 -4.40 10.16
N GLU A 10 -22.66 -3.78 10.84
CA GLU A 10 -22.09 -2.50 10.47
C GLU A 10 -21.31 -2.65 9.16
N ARG A 11 -21.54 -1.74 8.21
CA ARG A 11 -20.95 -1.78 6.87
C ARG A 11 -20.69 -0.36 6.41
N GLY A 12 -19.58 -0.15 5.71
CA GLY A 12 -19.26 1.17 5.19
C GLY A 12 -17.95 1.24 4.43
N VAL A 13 -17.62 2.45 4.01
CA VAL A 13 -16.33 2.79 3.43
C VAL A 13 -15.33 2.91 4.56
N ALA A 14 -14.27 2.11 4.53
CA ALA A 14 -13.18 2.17 5.51
C ALA A 14 -12.06 3.10 5.07
N PHE A 15 -11.87 3.22 3.75
CA PHE A 15 -10.88 4.10 3.16
C PHE A 15 -11.50 4.78 1.93
N PRO A 16 -11.46 6.12 1.81
CA PRO A 16 -12.03 6.82 0.66
C PRO A 16 -11.35 6.37 -0.63
N ILE A 17 -12.05 6.55 -1.76
CA ILE A 17 -11.43 6.30 -3.05
C ILE A 17 -10.36 7.37 -3.27
N CYS A 18 -9.11 6.95 -3.46
CA CYS A 18 -8.00 7.82 -3.78
C CYS A 18 -7.44 7.47 -5.16
N ILE A 19 -7.13 8.50 -5.94
CA ILE A 19 -6.55 8.40 -7.27
C ILE A 19 -5.30 9.26 -7.32
N SER A 20 -4.13 8.65 -7.10
CA SER A 20 -2.86 9.38 -7.13
C SER A 20 -2.18 9.25 -8.49
N VAL A 21 -2.03 10.40 -9.17
CA VAL A 21 -1.43 10.50 -10.51
C VAL A 21 0.08 10.67 -10.41
N ASN A 22 0.85 9.90 -11.19
CA ASN A 22 2.29 10.00 -11.40
C ASN A 22 3.10 10.05 -10.09
N ASN A 23 3.66 11.22 -9.76
CA ASN A 23 4.52 11.43 -8.60
C ASN A 23 3.72 11.58 -7.30
N THR A 24 2.40 11.76 -7.36
CA THR A 24 1.56 11.84 -6.17
C THR A 24 1.60 10.51 -5.43
N VAL A 25 1.93 10.58 -4.13
CA VAL A 25 2.12 9.40 -3.28
C VAL A 25 0.93 9.25 -2.35
N CYS A 26 0.06 8.30 -2.70
CA CYS A 26 -1.09 7.87 -1.92
C CYS A 26 -2.09 8.99 -1.57
N HIS A 27 -3.28 8.57 -1.15
CA HIS A 27 -4.21 9.41 -0.38
C HIS A 27 -4.68 10.71 -1.05
N PHE A 28 -4.55 10.81 -2.38
CA PHE A 28 -5.17 11.89 -3.14
C PHE A 28 -6.65 11.55 -3.35
N SER A 29 -7.53 12.13 -2.54
CA SER A 29 -8.98 12.04 -2.68
C SER A 29 -9.47 13.32 -3.37
N PRO A 30 -9.71 13.30 -4.69
CA PRO A 30 -10.13 14.50 -5.41
C PRO A 30 -11.42 15.06 -4.81
N LEU A 31 -11.50 16.39 -4.74
CA LEU A 31 -12.71 17.10 -4.36
C LEU A 31 -13.64 17.19 -5.57
N ALA A 32 -14.93 17.47 -5.33
CA ALA A 32 -15.91 17.60 -6.42
C ALA A 32 -15.58 18.71 -7.44
N ASN A 33 -14.73 19.68 -7.05
CA ASN A 33 -14.30 20.79 -7.89
C ASN A 33 -12.89 20.58 -8.47
N ASP A 34 -12.35 19.37 -8.38
CA ASP A 34 -11.04 19.07 -8.96
C ASP A 34 -11.16 18.89 -10.47
N GLU A 35 -10.49 19.76 -11.23
CA GLU A 35 -10.50 19.77 -12.70
C GLU A 35 -9.28 19.06 -13.30
N THR A 36 -8.54 18.28 -12.51
CA THR A 36 -7.36 17.55 -12.99
C THR A 36 -7.73 16.60 -14.13
N VAL A 37 -7.17 16.86 -15.32
CA VAL A 37 -7.33 16.01 -16.51
C VAL A 37 -6.20 15.00 -16.57
N LEU A 38 -6.54 13.74 -16.86
CA LEU A 38 -5.58 12.66 -17.01
C LEU A 38 -5.11 12.57 -18.47
N GLU A 39 -3.81 12.37 -18.66
CA GLU A 39 -3.17 12.31 -19.98
C GLU A 39 -2.70 10.90 -20.33
N GLU A 40 -2.60 10.63 -21.64
CA GLU A 40 -2.06 9.35 -22.11
C GLU A 40 -0.61 9.18 -21.65
N GLY A 41 -0.31 8.03 -21.03
CA GLY A 41 0.97 7.73 -20.41
C GLY A 41 0.99 7.91 -18.88
N ASP A 42 -0.05 8.48 -18.28
CA ASP A 42 -0.11 8.70 -16.84
C ASP A 42 -0.19 7.39 -16.05
N VAL A 43 0.53 7.34 -14.93
CA VAL A 43 0.49 6.24 -13.97
C VAL A 43 -0.48 6.59 -12.83
N LEU A 44 -1.59 5.87 -12.76
CA LEU A 44 -2.66 6.09 -11.79
C LEU A 44 -2.59 5.03 -10.69
N LYS A 45 -2.52 5.47 -9.43
CA LYS A 45 -2.60 4.58 -8.26
C LYS A 45 -3.98 4.75 -7.65
N ILE A 46 -4.78 3.69 -7.70
CA ILE A 46 -6.17 3.68 -7.23
C ILE A 46 -6.23 2.87 -5.95
N ASP A 47 -6.55 3.54 -4.85
CA ASP A 47 -6.70 2.93 -3.52
C ASP A 47 -8.15 3.05 -3.05
N MET A 48 -8.72 1.96 -2.55
CA MET A 48 -10.05 1.98 -1.93
C MET A 48 -10.18 0.89 -0.87
N GLY A 49 -11.05 1.13 0.11
CA GLY A 49 -11.27 0.15 1.18
C GLY A 49 -12.70 0.14 1.70
N CYS A 50 -13.20 -1.05 1.97
CA CYS A 50 -14.50 -1.29 2.57
C CYS A 50 -14.35 -2.06 3.88
N GLN A 51 -15.35 -1.94 4.75
CA GLN A 51 -15.45 -2.76 5.94
C GLN A 51 -16.83 -3.36 6.11
N ILE A 52 -16.82 -4.55 6.69
CA ILE A 52 -18.00 -5.29 7.13
C ILE A 52 -17.69 -5.80 8.53
N ASP A 53 -18.56 -5.49 9.49
CA ASP A 53 -18.47 -5.95 10.88
C ASP A 53 -17.13 -5.60 11.55
N GLY A 54 -16.54 -4.45 11.18
CA GLY A 54 -15.24 -4.01 11.68
C GLY A 54 -14.03 -4.67 11.01
N PHE A 55 -14.23 -5.62 10.09
CA PHE A 55 -13.16 -6.21 9.28
C PHE A 55 -12.95 -5.40 8.01
N ILE A 56 -11.73 -4.89 7.84
CA ILE A 56 -11.37 -3.99 6.75
C ILE A 56 -10.65 -4.77 5.64
N ALA A 57 -11.08 -4.57 4.40
CA ALA A 57 -10.33 -4.95 3.20
C ALA A 57 -9.94 -3.69 2.44
N VAL A 58 -8.64 -3.54 2.15
CA VAL A 58 -8.10 -2.44 1.33
C VAL A 58 -7.45 -3.03 0.10
N VAL A 59 -7.71 -2.42 -1.05
CA VAL A 59 -7.10 -2.77 -2.33
C VAL A 59 -6.43 -1.53 -2.92
N ALA A 60 -5.28 -1.78 -3.55
CA ALA A 60 -4.49 -0.80 -4.27
C ALA A 60 -4.22 -1.35 -5.66
N HIS A 61 -4.44 -0.56 -6.70
CA HIS A 61 -4.17 -0.94 -8.08
C HIS A 61 -3.45 0.17 -8.82
N THR A 62 -2.32 -0.15 -9.44
CA THR A 62 -1.59 0.79 -10.30
C THR A 62 -1.95 0.51 -11.75
N HIS A 63 -2.58 1.49 -12.41
CA HIS A 63 -2.96 1.47 -13.81
C HIS A 63 -2.10 2.47 -14.60
N VAL A 64 -1.87 2.22 -15.89
CA VAL A 64 -1.24 3.21 -16.78
C VAL A 64 -2.21 3.53 -17.90
N LEU A 65 -2.51 4.82 -18.07
CA LEU A 65 -3.50 5.30 -19.02
C LEU A 65 -2.91 5.28 -20.43
N GLN A 66 -2.87 4.12 -21.09
CA GLN A 66 -2.42 4.01 -22.47
C GLN A 66 -3.15 2.89 -23.20
N GLN A 67 -3.27 3.04 -24.52
CA GLN A 67 -3.77 1.96 -25.36
C GLN A 67 -2.61 1.11 -25.89
N GLY A 68 -2.55 -0.15 -25.46
CA GLY A 68 -1.53 -1.11 -25.89
C GLY A 68 -0.53 -1.51 -24.78
N PRO A 69 0.57 -2.18 -25.14
CA PRO A 69 1.54 -2.67 -24.16
C PRO A 69 2.30 -1.50 -23.51
N VAL A 70 2.35 -1.50 -22.17
CA VAL A 70 3.15 -0.57 -21.39
C VAL A 70 4.63 -0.86 -21.65
N THR A 71 5.40 0.17 -22.05
CA THR A 71 6.85 0.06 -22.28
C THR A 71 7.66 1.05 -21.44
N GLY A 72 8.98 0.82 -21.37
CA GLY A 72 9.93 1.69 -20.67
C GLY A 72 9.84 1.63 -19.15
N ARG A 73 10.27 2.73 -18.50
CA ARG A 73 10.43 2.80 -17.03
C ARG A 73 9.13 2.56 -16.25
N ALA A 74 7.99 2.92 -16.85
CA ALA A 74 6.68 2.65 -16.26
C ALA A 74 6.42 1.13 -16.18
N ALA A 75 6.74 0.39 -17.24
CA ALA A 75 6.62 -1.06 -17.28
C ALA A 75 7.56 -1.75 -16.27
N ASP A 76 8.80 -1.27 -16.15
CA ASP A 76 9.77 -1.78 -15.18
C ASP A 76 9.26 -1.61 -13.75
N SER A 77 8.69 -0.43 -13.46
CA SER A 77 8.13 -0.11 -12.14
C SER A 77 6.93 -0.99 -11.81
N LEU A 78 6.00 -1.18 -12.75
CA LEU A 78 4.85 -2.07 -12.58
C LEU A 78 5.28 -3.52 -12.38
N THR A 79 6.21 -4.00 -13.21
CA THR A 79 6.71 -5.38 -13.13
C THR A 79 7.33 -5.63 -11.77
N ARG A 80 8.19 -4.71 -11.30
CA ARG A 80 8.77 -4.73 -9.95
C ARG A 80 7.69 -4.75 -8.87
N SER A 81 6.67 -3.89 -8.97
CA SER A 81 5.57 -3.82 -8.01
C SER A 81 4.74 -5.11 -7.97
N VAL A 82 4.47 -5.73 -9.11
CA VAL A 82 3.74 -6.99 -9.21
C VAL A 82 4.58 -8.14 -8.65
N GLU A 83 5.87 -8.16 -8.93
CA GLU A 83 6.77 -9.18 -8.41
C GLU A 83 6.88 -9.11 -6.88
N LEU A 84 7.05 -7.91 -6.33
CA LEU A 84 7.08 -7.70 -4.87
C LEU A 84 5.79 -8.18 -4.19
N GLN A 85 4.64 -8.08 -4.86
CA GLN A 85 3.36 -8.59 -4.33
C GLN A 85 3.30 -10.12 -4.30
N LYS A 86 3.97 -10.80 -5.25
CA LYS A 86 4.04 -12.26 -5.30
C LYS A 86 4.99 -12.84 -4.25
N THR A 87 5.98 -12.06 -3.82
CA THR A 87 6.89 -12.50 -2.75
C THR A 87 6.14 -12.60 -1.41
N PRO A 88 6.29 -13.70 -0.65
CA PRO A 88 5.67 -13.82 0.67
C PRO A 88 6.14 -12.70 1.59
N ARG A 89 5.21 -11.82 2.00
CA ARG A 89 5.52 -10.72 2.91
C ARG A 89 5.98 -11.28 4.27
N GLN A 90 7.29 -11.25 4.53
CA GLN A 90 7.79 -11.19 5.91
C GLN A 90 7.31 -9.86 6.50
N SER A 91 6.24 -9.94 7.31
CA SER A 91 5.65 -8.88 8.14
C SER A 91 6.30 -7.49 8.04
N GLN A 92 5.88 -6.67 7.07
CA GLN A 92 6.10 -5.24 7.17
C GLN A 92 5.00 -4.68 8.08
N SER A 93 5.31 -4.56 9.37
CA SER A 93 4.59 -3.65 10.25
C SER A 93 4.79 -2.24 9.69
N GLN A 94 3.77 -1.66 9.07
CA GLN A 94 3.76 -0.23 8.78
C GLN A 94 3.66 0.49 10.14
N THR A 95 4.81 0.75 10.75
CA THR A 95 4.91 1.76 11.80
C THR A 95 4.84 3.10 11.09
N GLN A 96 3.70 3.78 11.20
CA GLN A 96 3.63 5.20 10.88
C GLN A 96 4.61 5.91 11.83
N THR A 97 5.79 6.28 11.36
CA THR A 97 6.70 7.15 12.10
C THR A 97 6.15 8.56 11.99
N THR A 98 5.29 8.95 12.93
CA THR A 98 5.05 10.36 13.23
C THR A 98 6.37 10.95 13.74
N THR A 99 6.89 11.96 13.05
CA THR A 99 8.05 12.75 13.47
C THR A 99 7.75 13.43 14.81
N GLY A 100 8.26 12.86 15.89
CA GLY A 100 8.29 13.43 17.24
C GLY A 100 9.36 12.72 18.07
N PRO A 101 10.04 13.41 19.00
CA PRO A 101 11.18 12.83 19.71
C PRO A 101 10.68 11.71 20.64
N LEU A 102 10.88 10.45 20.24
CA LEU A 102 10.51 9.27 21.00
C LEU A 102 11.58 8.93 22.05
N ARG A 103 11.15 8.96 23.32
CA ARG A 103 11.86 8.47 24.50
C ARG A 103 12.49 7.09 24.26
N ALA A 104 13.72 6.90 24.73
CA ALA A 104 14.48 5.65 24.65
C ALA A 104 13.78 4.48 25.35
N GLY A 105 13.00 3.71 24.60
CA GLY A 105 12.44 2.42 25.01
C GLY A 105 13.41 1.28 24.71
N ARG A 106 13.72 0.49 25.73
CA ARG A 106 14.64 -0.66 25.76
C ARG A 106 14.46 -1.62 24.56
N VAL A 107 15.33 -1.52 23.55
CA VAL A 107 15.38 -2.44 22.39
C VAL A 107 15.90 -3.80 22.84
N ASN A 108 15.08 -4.85 22.63
CA ASN A 108 15.41 -6.21 23.01
C ASN A 108 16.52 -6.77 22.08
N ARG A 109 17.73 -7.06 22.62
CA ARG A 109 18.97 -7.41 21.88
C ARG A 109 18.80 -8.53 20.85
N ARG A 110 17.83 -9.44 21.04
CA ARG A 110 17.56 -10.56 20.12
C ARG A 110 17.04 -10.12 18.74
N ARG A 111 16.38 -8.96 18.64
CA ARG A 111 15.88 -8.43 17.36
C ARG A 111 16.97 -7.74 16.54
N LEU A 112 17.97 -7.17 17.22
CA LEU A 112 19.08 -6.46 16.58
C LEU A 112 20.05 -7.42 15.87
N THR A 113 20.27 -8.62 16.41
CA THR A 113 21.13 -9.63 15.78
C THR A 113 20.51 -10.25 14.54
N ALA A 114 19.18 -10.42 14.51
CA ALA A 114 18.45 -10.91 13.33
C ALA A 114 18.54 -9.91 12.16
N LEU A 115 18.28 -8.63 12.42
CA LEU A 115 18.39 -7.55 11.43
C LEU A 115 19.82 -7.38 10.88
N LYS A 116 20.84 -7.65 11.71
CA LYS A 116 22.25 -7.56 11.30
C LYS A 116 22.71 -8.78 10.49
N ARG A 117 22.04 -9.93 10.61
CA ARG A 117 22.26 -11.10 9.74
C ARG A 117 21.58 -10.94 8.39
N GLU A 118 20.36 -10.41 8.35
CA GLU A 118 19.63 -10.16 7.08
C GLU A 118 20.28 -9.07 6.22
N SER A 119 20.83 -8.02 6.84
CA SER A 119 21.57 -6.98 6.10
C SER A 119 22.89 -7.50 5.52
N ARG A 120 23.56 -8.44 6.20
CA ARG A 120 24.78 -9.07 5.69
C ARG A 120 24.52 -10.08 4.57
N SER A 121 23.42 -10.82 4.62
CA SER A 121 23.08 -11.76 3.53
C SER A 121 22.67 -11.03 2.26
N ARG A 122 21.93 -9.91 2.38
CA ARG A 122 21.57 -9.07 1.22
C ARG A 122 22.77 -8.39 0.57
N ALA A 123 23.76 -7.94 1.36
CA ALA A 123 24.98 -7.33 0.83
C ALA A 123 25.93 -8.33 0.13
N ALA A 124 25.78 -9.64 0.39
CA ALA A 124 26.57 -10.69 -0.25
C ALA A 124 25.97 -11.14 -1.59
N ALA A 125 24.64 -11.02 -1.77
CA ALA A 125 23.95 -11.41 -3.00
C ALA A 125 24.05 -10.36 -4.12
N ASP A 126 24.44 -9.12 -3.80
CA ASP A 126 24.54 -8.00 -4.73
C ASP A 126 25.95 -7.86 -5.38
N ARG A 127 26.82 -8.87 -5.20
CA ARG A 127 28.20 -8.88 -5.74
C ARG A 127 28.53 -10.12 -6.61
N THR A 128 27.53 -10.79 -7.13
CA THR A 128 27.68 -11.88 -8.10
C THR A 128 26.86 -11.61 -9.34
#